data_AF-A0A800II42-F1
#
_entry.id   AF-A0A800II42-F1
#
_cell.length_a   1.000
_cell.length_b   1.000
_cell.length_c   1.000
_cell.angle_alpha   90.00
_cell.angle_beta   90.00
_cell.angle_gamma   90.00
#
_symmetry.space_group_name_H-M   'P 1'
#
loop_
_entity.id
_entity.type
_entity.pdbx_description
1 polymer ?
#
loop_
_entity_poly.entity_id
_entity_poly.type
_entity_poly.pdbx_seq_one_letter_code
_entity_poly.pdbx_strand_id
1 'polypeptide(L)'
;MAWMKLRPLIGLDGGTGAVKVVQMQERAGRKFVVSASKVDIEASTDDDCVRTAINKAMKMAEVRGKRAWRSIAGPATAVRKLT
;
A
#
# COMPACT_ATOMS: atom_id res chain seq x y z
N MET A 1 20.08 17.69 8.99
CA MET A 1 19.64 16.31 9.31
C MET A 1 18.70 15.83 8.21
N ALA A 2 19.04 14.76 7.51
CA ALA A 2 18.24 14.25 6.39
C ALA A 2 17.13 13.29 6.88
N TRP A 3 15.96 13.34 6.25
CA TRP A 3 14.88 12.37 6.48
C TRP A 3 15.18 11.07 5.73
N MET A 4 14.97 9.92 6.37
CA MET A 4 15.10 8.61 5.70
C MET A 4 13.74 8.20 5.13
N LYS A 5 13.64 8.03 3.81
CA LYS A 5 12.42 7.56 3.16
C LYS A 5 12.26 6.05 3.37
N LEU A 6 11.17 5.62 4.01
CA LEU A 6 10.84 4.21 4.13
C LEU A 6 10.10 3.74 2.88
N ARG A 7 10.15 2.42 2.62
CA ARG A 7 9.37 1.84 1.53
C ARG A 7 7.87 1.96 1.84
N PRO A 8 7.04 2.30 0.84
CA PRO A 8 5.59 2.34 1.00
C PRO A 8 5.06 0.95 1.35
N LEU A 9 4.05 0.91 2.22
CA LEU A 9 3.31 -0.29 2.59
C LEU A 9 1.96 -0.28 1.87
N ILE A 10 1.63 -1.37 1.20
CA ILE A 10 0.34 -1.60 0.55
C ILE A 10 -0.35 -2.73 1.29
N GLY A 11 -1.49 -2.44 1.90
CA GLY A 11 -2.38 -3.43 2.49
C GLY A 11 -3.56 -3.71 1.57
N LEU A 12 -3.84 -4.98 1.30
CA LEU A 12 -5.11 -5.42 0.75
C LEU A 12 -5.94 -6.01 1.88
N ASP A 13 -7.10 -5.43 2.09
CA ASP A 13 -8.06 -5.88 3.08
C ASP A 13 -9.12 -6.73 2.39
N GLY A 14 -8.95 -8.05 2.46
CA GLY A 14 -9.87 -9.01 1.82
C GLY A 14 -11.25 -9.07 2.46
N GLY A 15 -11.41 -8.52 3.68
CA GLY A 15 -12.71 -8.44 4.36
C GLY A 15 -13.52 -7.22 3.96
N THR A 16 -12.87 -6.11 3.63
CA THR A 16 -13.54 -4.86 3.19
C THR A 16 -13.48 -4.62 1.69
N GLY A 17 -12.76 -5.46 0.95
CA GLY A 17 -12.55 -5.28 -0.49
C GLY A 17 -11.87 -3.95 -0.78
N ALA A 18 -10.83 -3.56 -0.03
CA ALA A 18 -10.19 -2.27 -0.19
C ALA A 18 -8.66 -2.34 -0.22
N VAL A 19 -8.06 -1.46 -1.01
CA VAL A 19 -6.62 -1.21 -1.03
C VAL A 19 -6.29 -0.03 -0.15
N LYS A 20 -5.36 -0.22 0.79
CA LYS A 20 -4.80 0.82 1.64
C LYS A 20 -3.32 1.01 1.30
N VAL A 21 -2.89 2.24 1.06
CA VAL A 21 -1.46 2.55 0.83
C VAL A 21 -1.01 3.53 1.88
N VAL A 22 0.14 3.29 2.51
CA VAL A 22 0.72 4.17 3.52
C VAL A 22 2.19 4.41 3.18
N GLN A 23 2.57 5.67 3.08
CA GLN A 23 3.95 6.10 2.94
C GLN A 23 4.45 6.60 4.29
N MET A 24 5.59 6.09 4.71
CA MET A 24 6.24 6.47 5.96
C MET A 24 7.62 7.07 5.71
N GLN A 25 8.05 7.95 6.59
CA GLN A 25 9.43 8.44 6.67
C GLN A 25 9.93 8.30 8.10
N GLU A 26 11.24 8.13 8.26
CA GLU A 26 11.87 8.04 9.57
C GLU A 26 12.77 9.24 9.82
N ARG A 27 12.69 9.78 11.03
CA ARG A 27 13.57 10.83 11.53
C ARG A 27 13.91 10.56 12.99
N ALA A 28 15.20 10.46 13.29
CA ALA A 28 15.71 10.21 14.64
C ALA A 28 15.06 8.98 15.31
N GLY A 29 14.94 7.87 14.57
CA GLY A 29 14.34 6.61 15.07
C GLY A 29 12.81 6.62 15.19
N ARG A 30 12.16 7.76 14.92
CA ARG A 30 10.69 7.87 14.93
C ARG A 30 10.15 7.79 13.51
N LYS A 31 9.11 6.96 13.33
CA LYS A 31 8.42 6.77 12.05
C LYS A 31 7.20 7.67 11.98
N PHE A 32 7.04 8.36 10.86
CA PHE A 32 5.95 9.28 10.59
C PHE A 32 5.22 8.84 9.33
N VAL A 33 3.90 8.83 9.36
CA VAL A 33 3.09 8.70 8.15
C VAL A 33 3.14 10.04 7.43
N VAL A 34 3.59 10.04 6.19
CA VAL A 34 3.67 11.25 5.36
C VAL A 34 2.57 11.31 4.30
N SER A 35 1.99 10.17 3.96
CA SER A 35 0.87 10.08 3.03
C SER A 35 0.13 8.76 3.22
N ALA A 36 -1.18 8.76 3.01
CA ALA A 36 -1.99 7.56 3.05
C ALA A 36 -3.18 7.69 2.08
N SER A 37 -3.63 6.56 1.53
CA SER A 37 -4.82 6.48 0.69
C SER A 37 -5.59 5.19 0.93
N LYS A 38 -6.89 5.24 0.65
CA LYS A 38 -7.79 4.08 0.63
C LYS A 38 -8.59 4.13 -0.66
N VAL A 39 -8.66 2.99 -1.36
CA VAL A 39 -9.46 2.82 -2.56
C VAL A 39 -10.24 1.52 -2.41
N ASP A 40 -11.56 1.60 -2.48
CA ASP A 40 -12.41 0.41 -2.47
C ASP A 40 -12.30 -0.29 -3.84
N ILE A 41 -12.29 -1.62 -3.82
CA ILE A 41 -12.24 -2.51 -4.98
C ILE A 41 -13.70 -2.84 -5.28
N GLU A 42 -14.16 -2.47 -6.48
CA GLU A 42 -15.50 -2.84 -6.94
C GLU A 42 -15.68 -4.37 -6.87
N ALA A 43 -16.89 -4.83 -6.55
CA ALA A 43 -17.20 -6.22 -6.21
C ALA A 43 -16.91 -7.25 -7.32
N SER A 44 -16.41 -6.83 -8.48
CA SER A 44 -15.77 -7.72 -9.44
C SER A 44 -14.44 -8.23 -8.89
N THR A 45 -14.37 -9.51 -8.55
CA THR A 45 -13.14 -10.23 -8.17
C THR A 45 -12.19 -10.45 -9.35
N ASP A 46 -12.09 -9.48 -10.26
CA ASP A 46 -11.14 -9.51 -11.36
C ASP A 46 -9.78 -8.99 -10.87
N ASP A 47 -8.71 -9.71 -11.19
CA ASP A 47 -7.34 -9.33 -10.89
C ASP A 47 -6.98 -7.95 -11.47
N ASP A 48 -7.59 -7.58 -12.60
CA ASP A 48 -7.39 -6.27 -13.21
C ASP A 48 -8.05 -5.12 -12.41
N CYS A 49 -9.16 -5.40 -11.72
CA CYS A 49 -9.80 -4.44 -10.81
C CYS A 49 -8.95 -4.20 -9.57
N VAL A 50 -8.36 -5.27 -9.01
CA VAL A 50 -7.41 -5.16 -7.88
C VAL A 50 -6.17 -4.36 -8.30
N ARG A 51 -5.61 -4.64 -9.49
CA ARG A 51 -4.45 -3.91 -10.01
C ARG A 51 -4.75 -2.43 -10.24
N THR A 52 -5.93 -2.13 -10.80
CA THR A 52 -6.39 -0.75 -11.03
C THR A 52 -6.56 -0.01 -9.70
N ALA A 53 -7.16 -0.65 -8.70
CA ALA A 53 -7.32 -0.08 -7.37
C ALA A 53 -5.97 0.18 -6.68
N ILE A 54 -5.00 -0.73 -6.81
CA ILE A 54 -3.63 -0.54 -6.29
C ILE A 54 -2.95 0.66 -6.95
N ASN A 55 -2.99 0.77 -8.27
CA ASN A 55 -2.38 1.88 -8.99
C ASN A 55 -3.04 3.22 -8.63
N LYS A 56 -4.38 3.23 -8.51
CA LYS A 56 -5.14 4.41 -8.06
C LYS A 56 -4.73 4.81 -6.64
N ALA A 57 -4.65 3.85 -5.71
CA ALA A 57 -4.27 4.11 -4.33
C ALA A 57 -2.82 4.63 -4.23
N MET A 58 -1.88 4.04 -4.97
CA MET A 58 -0.48 4.51 -5.03
C MET A 58 -0.36 5.93 -5.58
N LYS A 59 -1.14 6.27 -6.61
CA LYS A 59 -1.19 7.62 -7.18
C LYS A 59 -1.78 8.63 -6.18
N MET A 60 -2.86 8.27 -5.49
CA MET A 60 -3.48 9.11 -4.46
C MET A 60 -2.56 9.35 -3.26
N ALA A 61 -1.75 8.35 -2.89
CA ALA A 61 -0.77 8.48 -1.82
C ALA A 61 0.53 9.15 -2.28
N GLU A 62 0.60 9.69 -3.51
CA GLU A 62 1.79 10.34 -4.09
C GLU A 62 3.07 9.47 -4.04
N VAL A 63 2.90 8.15 -4.02
CA VAL A 63 4.02 7.21 -3.90
C VAL A 63 4.74 7.10 -5.23
N ARG A 64 5.82 7.86 -5.37
CA ARG A 64 6.74 7.77 -6.52
C ARG A 64 7.72 6.60 -6.31
N GLY A 65 7.31 5.38 -6.66
CA GLY A 65 8.20 4.21 -6.64
C GLY A 65 7.53 2.90 -7.06
N LYS A 66 8.26 2.06 -7.80
CA LYS A 66 7.78 0.73 -8.25
C LYS A 66 7.84 -0.35 -7.17
N ARG A 67 8.50 -0.09 -6.04
CA ARG A 67 8.73 -1.09 -4.98
C ARG A 67 7.92 -0.75 -3.74
N ALA A 68 7.02 -1.64 -3.36
CA ALA A 68 6.23 -1.54 -2.14
C ALA A 68 6.20 -2.89 -1.42
N TRP A 69 5.96 -2.87 -0.11
CA TRP A 69 5.67 -4.11 0.61
C TRP A 69 4.17 -4.38 0.53
N ARG A 70 3.78 -5.56 0.07
CA ARG A 70 2.37 -5.97 0.01
C ARG A 70 2.05 -6.88 1.19
N SER A 71 1.05 -6.50 1.97
CA SER A 71 0.39 -7.40 2.94
C SER A 71 -1.01 -7.70 2.41
N ILE A 72 -1.36 -8.98 2.30
CA ILE A 72 -2.70 -9.43 1.91
C ILE A 72 -3.34 -10.00 3.17
N ALA A 73 -4.27 -9.26 3.77
CA ALA A 73 -5.02 -9.73 4.93
C ALA A 73 -6.22 -10.56 4.42
N GLY A 74 -6.10 -11.87 4.56
CA GLY A 74 -7.08 -12.92 4.22
C GLY A 74 -6.54 -14.28 4.70
N PRO A 75 -7.34 -15.37 4.73
CA PRO A 75 -6.92 -16.67 5.30
C PRO A 75 -5.66 -17.28 4.65
N ALA A 76 -5.20 -16.73 3.51
CA ALA A 76 -3.90 -16.99 2.90
C ALA A 76 -2.96 -15.78 3.07
N THR A 77 -2.44 -15.54 4.28
CA THR A 77 -1.50 -14.44 4.51
C THR A 77 -0.06 -14.91 4.28
N ALA A 78 0.55 -14.52 3.16
CA ALA A 78 2.00 -14.57 2.95
C ALA A 78 2.50 -13.16 2.58
N VAL A 79 3.34 -12.57 3.45
CA VAL A 79 4.00 -11.29 3.16
C VAL A 79 5.07 -11.53 2.09
N ARG A 80 4.76 -11.23 0.82
CA ARG A 80 5.71 -11.33 -0.29
C ARG A 80 6.25 -9.95 -0.67
N LYS A 81 7.58 -9.85 -0.74
CA LYS A 81 8.30 -8.67 -1.27
C LYS A 81 7.96 -8.53 -2.76
N LEU A 82 7.25 -7.47 -3.16
CA LEU A 82 7.08 -7.14 -4.57
C LEU A 82 8.45 -6.69 -5.12
N THR A 83 8.94 -7.40 -6.12
CA THR A 83 10.05 -6.94 -6.98
C THR A 83 9.62 -5.74 -7.81
#